data_AF-A0A8J4EH03-F1
#
_entry.id   AF-A0A8J4EH03-F1
#
_cell.length_a   1.000
_cell.length_b   1.000
_cell.length_c   1.000
_cell.angle_alpha   90.00
_cell.angle_beta   90.00
_cell.angle_gamma   90.00
#
_symmetry.space_group_name_H-M   'P 1'
#
loop_
_entity.id
_entity.type
_entity.pdbx_description
1 polymer ?
#
loop_
_entity_poly.entity_id
_entity_poly.type
_entity_poly.pdbx_seq_one_letter_code
_entity_poly.pdbx_strand_id
1 'polypeptide(L)'
;MVTTRASRTATVTFTGHPVPADRLLTTVPLAEWTNREAAGSLLNGFLSIGVAARCCRLLGPTPLDAELDHCRQALLDADGVEATATARAAASELVLRAAATLVVQTGSRSVRLDNHAQRLAREAIFLQTFGSRPTIRAALLNRLTTPPSPAILDAAARHGVSERPRSRGGG
;
A
#
# COMPACT_ATOMS: atom_id res chain seq x y z
N MET A 1 -4.20 17.60 -8.44
CA MET A 1 -3.78 16.21 -8.19
C MET A 1 -2.36 16.23 -7.62
N VAL A 2 -2.17 15.96 -6.33
CA VAL A 2 -0.88 16.08 -5.61
C VAL A 2 -0.56 14.76 -4.92
N THR A 3 -0.18 13.75 -5.69
CA THR A 3 0.31 12.50 -5.12
C THR A 3 1.72 12.20 -5.59
N THR A 4 2.02 12.56 -6.84
CA THR A 4 3.33 12.44 -7.48
C THR A 4 3.72 13.78 -8.10
N ARG A 5 4.19 14.74 -7.29
CA ARG A 5 4.55 16.10 -7.80
C ARG A 5 5.73 16.11 -8.78
N ALA A 6 6.47 15.01 -8.89
CA ALA A 6 7.55 14.82 -9.85
C ALA A 6 7.13 14.05 -11.12
N SER A 7 5.88 13.59 -11.22
CA SER A 7 5.37 12.98 -12.46
C SER A 7 4.65 14.04 -13.29
N ARG A 8 4.90 14.06 -14.60
CA ARG A 8 4.19 14.90 -15.56
C ARG A 8 3.36 14.03 -16.48
N THR A 9 2.14 13.69 -16.05
CA THR A 9 1.17 12.96 -16.87
C THR A 9 0.39 13.97 -17.72
N ALA A 10 0.28 13.71 -19.02
CA ALA A 10 -0.54 14.48 -19.93
C ALA A 10 -1.60 13.58 -20.56
N THR A 11 -2.79 14.12 -20.78
CA THR A 11 -3.78 13.50 -21.65
C THR A 11 -3.42 13.86 -23.09
N VAL A 12 -3.25 12.86 -23.95
CA VAL A 12 -2.89 13.04 -25.36
C VAL A 12 -3.94 12.35 -26.23
N THR A 13 -4.39 13.05 -27.27
CA THR A 13 -5.31 12.52 -28.29
C THR A 13 -4.60 12.50 -29.63
N PHE A 14 -4.64 11.36 -30.31
CA PHE A 14 -4.12 11.20 -31.65
C PHE A 14 -5.30 11.05 -32.63
N THR A 15 -5.35 11.88 -33.66
CA THR A 15 -6.37 11.81 -34.72
C THR A 15 -5.66 11.66 -36.06
N GLY A 16 -5.86 10.52 -36.74
CA GLY A 16 -5.24 10.27 -38.04
C GLY A 16 -3.72 10.41 -38.05
N HIS A 17 -3.03 10.02 -36.97
CA HIS A 17 -1.58 10.16 -36.83
C HIS A 17 -0.85 8.94 -37.43
N PRO A 18 -0.23 9.05 -38.62
CA PRO A 18 0.48 7.93 -39.22
C PRO A 18 1.78 7.64 -38.46
N VAL A 19 2.02 6.36 -38.16
CA VAL A 19 3.28 5.89 -37.58
C VAL A 19 4.05 5.12 -38.65
N PRO A 20 5.22 5.61 -39.09
CA PRO A 20 6.06 4.93 -40.08
C PRO A 20 6.50 3.53 -39.65
N ALA A 21 6.68 2.62 -40.61
CA ALA A 21 7.06 1.24 -40.33
C ALA A 21 8.46 1.12 -39.68
N ASP A 22 9.38 2.05 -39.96
CA ASP A 22 10.71 2.11 -39.34
C ASP A 22 10.68 2.53 -37.86
N ARG A 23 9.53 2.99 -37.35
CA ARG A 23 9.29 3.27 -35.92
C ARG A 23 8.70 2.06 -35.18
N LEU A 24 8.38 0.97 -35.87
CA LEU A 24 7.90 -0.26 -35.24
C LEU A 24 9.07 -1.00 -34.58
N LEU A 25 9.08 -1.04 -33.25
CA LEU A 25 10.14 -1.72 -32.49
C LEU A 25 9.93 -3.23 -32.38
N THR A 26 8.70 -3.68 -32.09
CA THR A 26 8.39 -5.11 -31.94
C THR A 26 6.91 -5.39 -32.16
N THR A 27 6.58 -6.64 -32.47
CA THR A 27 5.21 -7.17 -32.42
C THR A 27 5.19 -8.37 -31.48
N VAL A 28 4.19 -8.46 -30.62
CA VAL A 28 3.99 -9.60 -29.71
C VAL A 28 2.53 -10.06 -29.80
N PRO A 29 2.26 -11.38 -29.73
CA PRO A 29 0.90 -11.87 -29.56
C PRO A 29 0.26 -11.32 -28.28
N LEU A 30 -1.05 -11.03 -28.32
CA LEU A 30 -1.78 -10.48 -27.18
C LEU A 30 -1.68 -11.35 -25.92
N ALA A 31 -1.70 -12.68 -26.08
CA ALA A 31 -1.57 -13.61 -24.97
C ALA A 31 -0.21 -13.48 -24.26
N GLU A 32 0.87 -13.32 -25.04
CA GLU A 32 2.21 -13.14 -24.50
C GLU A 32 2.35 -11.77 -23.79
N TRP A 33 1.80 -10.71 -24.38
CA TRP A 33 1.75 -9.39 -23.75
C TRP A 33 1.04 -9.44 -22.39
N THR A 34 -0.12 -10.08 -22.34
CA THR A 34 -0.93 -10.20 -21.13
C THR A 34 -0.19 -10.93 -20.01
N ASN A 35 0.60 -11.96 -20.35
CA ASN A 35 1.41 -12.69 -19.37
C ASN A 35 2.59 -11.85 -18.85
N ARG A 36 3.31 -11.13 -19.72
CA ARG A 36 4.44 -10.26 -19.33
C ARG A 36 4.01 -9.11 -18.43
N GLU A 37 2.82 -8.59 -18.67
CA GLU A 37 2.20 -7.50 -17.91
C GLU A 37 2.02 -7.80 -16.40
N ALA A 38 1.96 -9.08 -16.01
CA ALA A 38 1.93 -9.50 -14.60
C ALA A 38 3.20 -9.08 -13.84
N ALA A 39 4.38 -9.23 -14.47
CA ALA A 39 5.66 -8.87 -13.85
C ALA A 39 5.79 -7.36 -13.60
N GLY A 40 5.34 -6.52 -14.55
CA GLY A 40 5.27 -5.07 -14.35
C GLY A 40 4.30 -4.67 -13.23
N SER A 41 3.26 -5.47 -13.01
CA SER A 41 2.30 -5.29 -11.92
C SER A 41 2.90 -5.59 -10.54
N LEU A 42 3.83 -6.54 -10.46
CA LEU A 42 4.54 -6.94 -9.24
C LEU A 42 5.51 -5.85 -8.79
N LEU A 43 6.30 -5.28 -9.71
CA LEU A 43 7.27 -4.21 -9.41
C LEU A 43 6.62 -3.00 -8.70
N ASN A 44 5.39 -2.66 -9.07
CA ASN A 44 4.64 -1.58 -8.41
C ASN A 44 4.33 -1.87 -6.93
N GLY A 45 4.39 -3.13 -6.49
CA GLY A 45 4.25 -3.54 -5.09
C GLY A 45 5.35 -3.03 -4.19
N PHE A 46 6.58 -2.99 -4.70
CA PHE A 46 7.73 -2.51 -3.93
C PHE A 46 7.68 -1.01 -3.65
N LEU A 47 6.88 -0.23 -4.40
CA LEU A 47 6.61 1.17 -4.07
C LEU A 47 5.88 1.30 -2.73
N SER A 48 4.86 0.46 -2.48
CA SER A 48 4.15 0.39 -1.19
C SER A 48 5.08 -0.03 -0.06
N ILE A 49 5.96 -1.00 -0.30
CA ILE A 49 6.99 -1.42 0.66
C ILE A 49 7.94 -0.26 1.00
N GLY A 50 8.40 0.51 0.01
CA GLY A 50 9.30 1.64 0.24
C GLY A 50 8.68 2.74 1.10
N VAL A 51 7.42 3.10 0.83
CA VAL A 51 6.68 4.08 1.63
C VAL A 51 6.40 3.55 3.04
N ALA A 52 5.93 2.30 3.17
CA ALA A 52 5.69 1.66 4.47
C ALA A 52 6.98 1.57 5.31
N ALA A 53 8.11 1.21 4.70
CA ALA A 53 9.41 1.19 5.36
C ALA A 53 9.82 2.58 5.87
N ARG A 54 9.56 3.64 5.11
CA ARG A 54 9.82 5.01 5.59
C ARG A 54 8.91 5.36 6.76
N CYS A 55 7.64 4.95 6.74
CA CYS A 55 6.73 5.14 7.88
C CYS A 55 7.27 4.42 9.12
N CYS A 56 7.63 3.14 9.02
CA CYS A 56 8.15 2.35 10.15
C CYS A 56 9.43 2.97 10.74
N ARG A 57 10.39 3.40 9.90
CA ARG A 57 11.60 4.11 10.38
C ARG A 57 11.29 5.39 11.17
N LEU A 58 10.22 6.11 10.82
CA LEU A 58 9.81 7.34 11.53
C LEU A 58 8.97 7.06 12.78
N LEU A 59 8.27 5.91 12.80
CA LEU A 59 7.53 5.42 13.95
C LEU A 59 8.48 4.92 15.06
N GLY A 60 9.59 4.30 14.66
CA GLY A 60 10.42 3.48 15.54
C GLY A 60 9.93 2.02 15.55
N PRO A 61 10.48 1.16 16.43
CA PRO A 61 10.13 -0.25 16.47
C PRO A 61 8.64 -0.47 16.78
N THR A 62 7.95 -1.19 15.91
CA THR A 62 6.54 -1.55 16.05
C THR A 62 6.26 -2.93 15.46
N PRO A 63 5.11 -3.57 15.76
CA PRO A 63 4.72 -4.81 15.08
C PRO A 63 4.62 -4.70 13.55
N LEU A 64 4.49 -3.47 13.01
CA LEU A 64 4.44 -3.23 11.57
C LEU A 64 5.76 -3.59 10.85
N ASP A 65 6.89 -3.64 11.57
CA ASP A 65 8.18 -4.03 11.00
C ASP A 65 8.16 -5.49 10.53
N ALA A 66 7.58 -6.39 11.33
CA ALA A 66 7.43 -7.80 10.95
C ALA A 66 6.44 -7.98 9.79
N GLU A 67 5.34 -7.20 9.78
CA GLU A 67 4.38 -7.22 8.68
C GLU A 67 4.99 -6.68 7.37
N LEU A 68 5.86 -5.67 7.47
CA LEU A 68 6.61 -5.13 6.34
C LEU A 68 7.54 -6.16 5.72
N ASP A 69 8.28 -6.90 6.55
CA ASP A 69 9.17 -7.96 6.07
C ASP A 69 8.38 -9.11 5.45
N HIS A 70 7.26 -9.49 6.06
CA HIS A 70 6.35 -10.48 5.49
C HIS A 70 5.80 -10.05 4.12
N CYS A 71 5.32 -8.80 3.98
CA CYS A 71 4.81 -8.30 2.70
C CYS A 71 5.91 -8.19 1.64
N ARG A 72 7.14 -7.83 2.04
CA ARG A 72 8.29 -7.80 1.14
C ARG A 72 8.60 -9.20 0.61
N GLN A 73 8.63 -10.19 1.50
CA GLN A 73 8.90 -11.57 1.14
C GLN A 73 7.80 -12.14 0.24
N ALA A 74 6.53 -11.90 0.58
CA ALA A 74 5.39 -12.32 -0.25
C ALA A 74 5.44 -11.74 -1.68
N LEU A 75 5.97 -10.52 -1.87
CA LEU A 75 6.18 -9.95 -3.20
C LEU A 75 7.33 -10.62 -3.96
N LEU A 76 8.40 -11.02 -3.27
CA LEU A 76 9.54 -11.73 -3.87
C LEU A 76 9.16 -13.14 -4.30
N ASP A 77 8.32 -13.81 -3.50
CA ASP A 77 7.89 -15.19 -3.73
C ASP A 77 6.65 -15.32 -4.63
N ALA A 78 6.01 -14.20 -4.96
CA ALA A 78 4.79 -14.21 -5.76
C ALA A 78 5.07 -14.67 -7.20
N ASP A 79 4.46 -15.79 -7.57
CA ASP A 79 4.45 -16.32 -8.94
C ASP A 79 3.03 -16.43 -9.49
N GLY A 80 2.85 -15.98 -10.73
CA GLY A 80 1.56 -15.91 -11.39
C GLY A 80 0.64 -14.77 -10.91
N VAL A 81 -0.51 -14.66 -11.58
CA VAL A 81 -1.43 -13.51 -11.47
C VAL A 81 -2.07 -13.41 -10.08
N GLU A 82 -2.54 -14.52 -9.52
CA GLU A 82 -3.27 -14.52 -8.24
C GLU A 82 -2.36 -14.27 -7.03
N ALA A 83 -1.17 -14.89 -6.99
CA ALA A 83 -0.20 -14.64 -5.95
C ALA A 83 0.29 -13.18 -6.00
N THR A 84 0.56 -12.67 -7.22
CA THR A 84 0.90 -11.25 -7.43
C THR A 84 -0.23 -10.34 -6.92
N ALA A 85 -1.48 -10.64 -7.24
CA ALA A 85 -2.62 -9.84 -6.81
C ALA A 85 -2.75 -9.79 -5.29
N THR A 86 -2.57 -10.94 -4.63
CA THR A 86 -2.63 -11.07 -3.17
C THR A 86 -1.50 -10.34 -2.48
N ALA A 87 -0.25 -10.52 -2.93
CA ALA A 87 0.92 -9.84 -2.38
C ALA A 87 0.84 -8.32 -2.57
N ARG A 88 0.38 -7.87 -3.75
CA ARG A 88 0.15 -6.44 -4.04
C ARG A 88 -0.91 -5.85 -3.13
N ALA A 89 -2.03 -6.55 -2.94
CA ALA A 89 -3.10 -6.11 -2.05
C ALA A 89 -2.61 -6.00 -0.59
N ALA A 90 -1.84 -6.96 -0.10
CA ALA A 90 -1.25 -6.92 1.24
C ALA A 90 -0.32 -5.71 1.43
N ALA A 91 0.58 -5.46 0.48
CA ALA A 91 1.48 -4.31 0.54
C ALA A 91 0.73 -2.96 0.48
N SER A 92 -0.31 -2.84 -0.35
CA SER A 92 -1.14 -1.64 -0.45
C SER A 92 -1.98 -1.38 0.81
N GLU A 93 -2.49 -2.42 1.46
CA GLU A 93 -3.17 -2.28 2.74
C GLU A 93 -2.20 -1.88 3.87
N LEU A 94 -1.04 -2.53 3.95
CA LEU A 94 -0.02 -2.25 4.97
C LEU A 94 0.44 -0.79 4.93
N VAL A 95 0.73 -0.25 3.74
CA VAL A 95 1.21 1.14 3.62
C VAL A 95 0.15 2.14 4.12
N LEU A 96 -1.13 1.85 3.94
CA LEU A 96 -2.21 2.69 4.44
C LEU A 96 -2.24 2.67 5.97
N ARG A 97 -2.15 1.48 6.59
CA ARG A 97 -2.06 1.34 8.05
C ARG A 97 -0.82 2.04 8.61
N ALA A 98 0.35 1.79 8.05
CA ALA A 98 1.61 2.39 8.51
C ALA A 98 1.59 3.94 8.40
N ALA A 99 1.06 4.48 7.30
CA ALA A 99 0.93 5.92 7.13
C ALA A 99 -0.08 6.54 8.11
N ALA A 100 -1.22 5.89 8.34
CA ALA A 100 -2.21 6.33 9.31
C ALA A 100 -1.62 6.33 10.74
N THR A 101 -0.91 5.27 11.13
CA THR A 101 -0.21 5.19 12.43
C THR A 101 0.80 6.34 12.59
N LEU A 102 1.58 6.64 11.54
CA LEU A 102 2.54 7.75 11.57
C LEU A 102 1.85 9.12 11.73
N VAL A 103 0.72 9.33 11.04
CA VAL A 103 -0.09 10.54 11.19
C VAL A 103 -0.55 10.71 12.64
N VAL A 104 -1.06 9.64 13.26
CA VAL A 104 -1.52 9.65 14.66
C VAL A 104 -0.37 9.92 15.62
N GLN A 105 0.77 9.22 15.49
CA GLN A 105 1.96 9.44 16.33
C GLN A 105 2.50 10.87 16.21
N THR A 106 2.42 11.46 15.02
CA THR A 106 2.90 12.83 14.76
C THR A 106 1.94 13.90 15.31
N GLY A 107 0.66 13.57 15.50
CA GLY A 107 -0.37 14.48 15.98
C GLY A 107 -0.73 15.57 14.99
N SER A 108 -1.27 16.70 15.47
CA SER A 108 -1.79 17.80 14.63
C SER A 108 -0.77 18.36 13.63
N ARG A 109 0.53 18.32 13.94
CA ARG A 109 1.60 18.78 13.02
C ARG A 109 1.72 17.94 11.75
N SER A 110 1.11 16.74 11.72
CA SER A 110 1.06 15.86 10.55
C SER A 110 0.33 16.46 9.36
N VAL A 111 -0.48 17.52 9.53
CA VAL A 111 -1.20 18.15 8.42
C VAL A 111 -0.36 19.21 7.69
N ARG A 112 0.80 19.58 8.23
CA ARG A 112 1.68 20.58 7.62
C ARG A 112 2.37 20.02 6.38
N LEU A 113 2.49 20.84 5.34
CA LEU A 113 3.07 20.44 4.05
C LEU A 113 4.55 20.04 4.13
N ASP A 114 5.27 20.57 5.12
CA ASP A 114 6.68 20.26 5.41
C ASP A 114 6.85 18.94 6.19
N ASN A 115 5.75 18.34 6.67
CA ASN A 115 5.82 17.14 7.49
C ASN A 115 5.81 15.85 6.64
N HIS A 116 6.69 14.91 6.98
CA HIS A 116 6.75 13.61 6.31
C HIS A 116 5.45 12.81 6.40
N ALA A 117 4.77 12.81 7.55
CA ALA A 117 3.52 12.07 7.74
C ALA A 117 2.47 12.48 6.70
N GLN A 118 2.37 13.79 6.45
CA GLN A 118 1.49 14.39 5.46
C GLN A 118 1.77 13.87 4.05
N ARG A 119 3.05 13.91 3.64
CA ARG A 119 3.51 13.46 2.32
C ARG A 119 3.27 11.96 2.14
N LEU A 120 3.68 11.15 3.11
CA LEU A 120 3.59 9.69 3.06
C LEU A 120 2.14 9.20 3.05
N ALA A 121 1.22 9.88 3.75
CA ALA A 121 -0.20 9.57 3.69
C ALA A 121 -0.78 9.76 2.27
N ARG A 122 -0.39 10.84 1.57
CA ARG A 122 -0.83 11.05 0.17
C ARG A 122 -0.24 10.02 -0.78
N GLU A 123 1.02 9.63 -0.59
CA GLU A 123 1.66 8.57 -1.36
C GLU A 123 0.96 7.23 -1.12
N ALA A 124 0.64 6.90 0.13
CA ALA A 124 -0.10 5.69 0.49
C ALA A 124 -1.48 5.64 -0.19
N ILE A 125 -2.23 6.75 -0.20
CA ILE A 125 -3.53 6.83 -0.89
C ILE A 125 -3.38 6.62 -2.40
N PHE A 126 -2.36 7.19 -3.02
CA PHE A 126 -2.09 7.00 -4.44
C PHE A 126 -1.77 5.55 -4.82
N LEU A 127 -1.04 4.85 -3.96
CA LEU A 127 -0.66 3.45 -4.16
C LEU A 127 -1.82 2.46 -4.04
N GLN A 128 -3.02 2.94 -3.68
CA GLN A 128 -4.25 2.13 -3.75
C GLN A 128 -4.76 1.97 -5.18
N THR A 129 -4.41 2.89 -6.08
CA THR A 129 -4.90 2.91 -7.47
C THR A 129 -3.78 2.79 -8.49
N PHE A 130 -2.57 3.25 -8.16
CA PHE A 130 -1.44 3.23 -9.06
C PHE A 130 -1.01 1.80 -9.43
N GLY A 131 -0.87 1.55 -10.74
CA GLY A 131 -0.45 0.25 -11.26
C GLY A 131 -1.36 -0.89 -10.81
N SER A 132 -2.65 -0.60 -10.62
CA SER A 132 -3.66 -1.57 -10.18
C SER A 132 -4.40 -2.19 -11.36
N ARG A 133 -4.86 -3.43 -11.18
CA ARG A 133 -5.64 -4.24 -12.13
C ARG A 133 -6.91 -4.76 -11.44
N PRO A 134 -7.91 -5.25 -12.19
CA PRO A 134 -9.13 -5.78 -11.59
C PRO A 134 -8.90 -6.84 -10.49
N THR A 135 -7.97 -7.78 -10.69
CA THR A 135 -7.63 -8.82 -9.70
C THR A 135 -6.99 -8.24 -8.44
N ILE A 136 -6.03 -7.32 -8.57
CA ILE A 136 -5.41 -6.60 -7.45
C ILE A 136 -6.46 -5.79 -6.68
N ARG A 137 -7.32 -5.08 -7.40
CA ARG A 137 -8.40 -4.29 -6.81
C ARG A 137 -9.36 -5.19 -6.03
N ALA A 138 -9.76 -6.32 -6.59
CA ALA A 138 -10.64 -7.28 -5.91
C ALA A 138 -9.98 -7.83 -4.64
N ALA A 139 -8.72 -8.25 -4.72
CA ALA A 139 -7.96 -8.73 -3.57
C ALA A 139 -7.83 -7.64 -2.48
N LEU A 140 -7.53 -6.40 -2.86
CA LEU A 140 -7.42 -5.27 -1.92
C LEU A 140 -8.78 -4.93 -1.28
N LEU A 141 -9.85 -4.88 -2.07
CA LEU A 141 -11.20 -4.65 -1.55
C LEU A 141 -11.55 -5.73 -0.52
N ASN A 142 -11.32 -7.00 -0.86
CA ASN A 142 -11.57 -8.10 0.07
C ASN A 142 -10.84 -7.91 1.40
N ARG A 143 -9.57 -7.51 1.37
CA ARG A 143 -8.78 -7.24 2.59
C ARG A 143 -9.32 -6.07 3.41
N LEU A 144 -9.76 -5.00 2.76
CA LEU A 144 -10.24 -3.79 3.44
C LEU A 144 -11.67 -3.93 3.99
N THR A 145 -12.50 -4.81 3.41
CA THR A 145 -13.89 -5.02 3.83
C THR A 145 -14.09 -6.26 4.70
N THR A 146 -13.11 -7.15 4.76
CA THR A 146 -13.17 -8.31 5.66
C THR A 146 -12.91 -7.82 7.09
N PRO A 147 -13.86 -7.97 8.02
CA PRO A 147 -13.65 -7.59 9.41
C PRO A 147 -12.51 -8.42 10.03
N PRO A 148 -11.75 -7.85 10.99
CA PRO A 148 -10.79 -8.64 11.73
C PRO A 148 -11.50 -9.81 12.41
N SER A 149 -10.85 -10.97 12.46
CA SER A 149 -11.40 -12.18 13.09
C SER A 149 -11.90 -11.86 14.52
N PRO A 150 -13.04 -12.42 14.96
CA PRO A 150 -13.60 -12.19 16.30
C PRO A 150 -12.58 -12.40 17.43
N ALA A 151 -11.65 -13.34 17.25
CA ALA A 151 -10.58 -13.63 18.20
C ALA A 151 -9.63 -12.42 18.47
N ILE A 152 -9.45 -11.54 17.49
CA ILE A 152 -8.62 -10.32 17.61
C ILE A 152 -9.39 -9.23 18.39
N LEU A 153 -10.70 -9.11 18.15
CA LEU A 153 -11.55 -8.17 18.88
C LEU A 153 -11.61 -8.53 20.37
N ASP A 154 -11.69 -9.82 20.68
CA ASP A 154 -11.64 -10.32 22.05
C ASP A 154 -10.28 -10.10 22.72
N ALA A 155 -9.17 -10.22 21.98
CA ALA A 155 -7.83 -9.97 22.51
C ALA A 155 -7.58 -8.48 22.79
N ALA A 156 -8.03 -7.60 21.90
CA ALA A 156 -7.97 -6.15 22.11
C ALA A 156 -8.83 -5.69 23.31
N ALA A 157 -10.02 -6.29 23.49
CA ALA A 157 -10.87 -6.05 24.65
C ALA A 157 -10.19 -6.44 25.97
N ARG A 158 -9.42 -7.54 26.00
CA ARG A 158 -8.67 -8.00 27.18
C ARG A 158 -7.50 -7.09 27.55
N HIS A 159 -6.83 -6.46 26.58
CA HIS A 159 -5.72 -5.54 26.85
C HIS A 159 -6.17 -4.11 27.19
N GLY A 160 -7.43 -3.76 26.97
CA GLY A 160 -8.02 -2.46 27.35
C GLY A 160 -8.50 -2.36 28.80
N VAL A 161 -8.58 -3.48 29.53
CA VAL A 161 -9.01 -3.53 30.94
C VAL A 161 -7.79 -3.73 31.85
N SER A 162 -6.87 -2.77 31.86
CA SER A 162 -5.95 -2.62 33.00
C SER A 162 -6.68 -1.82 34.07
N GLU A 163 -7.43 -2.49 34.94
CA GLU A 163 -8.02 -1.86 36.13
C GLU A 163 -6.92 -1.14 36.93
N ARG A 164 -7.02 0.19 37.03
CA ARG A 164 -6.29 0.92 38.07
C ARG A 164 -6.83 0.44 39.41
N PRO A 165 -5.99 0.02 40.37
CA PRO A 165 -6.47 -0.33 41.69
C PRO A 165 -7.08 0.93 42.33
N ARG A 166 -8.38 0.87 42.65
CA ARG A 166 -9.03 1.88 43.49
C ARG A 166 -8.40 1.75 44.88
N SER A 167 -7.57 2.72 45.25
CA SER A 167 -7.09 2.87 46.60
C SER A 167 -8.28 3.03 47.55
N ARG A 168 -8.55 2.00 48.35
CA ARG A 168 -9.37 2.14 49.57
C ARG A 168 -8.53 2.91 50.58
N GLY A 169 -8.84 4.20 50.75
CA GLY A 169 -8.43 4.98 51.91
C GLY A 169 -9.67 5.32 52.73
N GLY A 170 -9.89 4.55 53.79
CA GLY A 170 -10.71 4.94 54.92
C GLY A 170 -9.79 5.29 56.10
N GLY A 171 -10.15 6.34 56.84
CA GLY A 171 -9.41 6.89 57.97
C GLY A 171 -9.58 8.39 58.04
#